data_AF-A0A2D5Y111-F1
#
_entry.id   AF-A0A2D5Y111-F1
#
_cell.length_a   1.000
_cell.length_b   1.000
_cell.length_c   1.000
_cell.angle_alpha   90.00
_cell.angle_beta   90.00
_cell.angle_gamma   90.00
#
_symmetry.space_group_name_H-M   'P 1'
#
loop_
_entity.id
_entity.type
_entity.pdbx_description
1 polymer ?
#
loop_
_entity_poly.entity_id
_entity_poly.type
_entity_poly.pdbx_seq_one_letter_code
_entity_poly.pdbx_strand_id
1 'polypeptide(L)'
;MGKLMKHIIIRNKNNGLTIHEGYYNSDKDCIEDAVAQNIDLSHADLSYKNLSCANIDTAQLFCADLRHCNLSNANISESHLDNANMEDTNLVGACLAETSLKNASMINASFGATDMTYATIDACKFNTLSALHLDFSTVKSMQGCAFYTIEKDIHVFSAPPITISGLPQGNIYIIDNKALLGHTRFIEIAQNEWSQQALLLSILQKQNSKI
;
A
#
# COMPACT_ATOMS: atom_id res chain seq x y z
N MET A 1 25.38 -28.46 -7.66
CA MET A 1 25.33 -28.53 -6.18
C MET A 1 23.93 -28.10 -5.78
N GLY A 2 23.09 -29.02 -5.32
CA GLY A 2 21.68 -28.72 -5.02
C GLY A 2 21.58 -27.71 -3.87
N LYS A 3 20.72 -26.71 -3.99
CA LYS A 3 20.44 -25.75 -2.92
C LYS A 3 19.91 -26.54 -1.71
N LEU A 4 20.42 -26.27 -0.51
CA LEU A 4 19.96 -26.92 0.71
C LEU A 4 18.53 -26.43 1.01
N MET A 5 17.56 -27.35 1.01
CA MET A 5 16.19 -27.05 1.42
C MET A 5 16.14 -26.84 2.94
N LYS A 6 15.38 -25.83 3.38
CA LYS A 6 15.18 -25.49 4.79
C LYS A 6 13.77 -25.90 5.19
N HIS A 7 13.61 -26.30 6.45
CA HIS A 7 12.28 -26.45 7.02
C HIS A 7 11.68 -25.05 7.21
N ILE A 8 10.62 -24.73 6.46
CA ILE A 8 9.89 -23.47 6.53
C ILE A 8 8.50 -23.77 7.06
N ILE A 9 8.05 -22.93 7.99
CA ILE A 9 6.77 -23.06 8.67
C ILE A 9 6.07 -21.71 8.60
N ILE A 10 4.84 -21.71 8.12
CA ILE A 10 3.89 -20.60 8.20
C ILE A 10 3.00 -20.87 9.41
N ARG A 11 2.94 -19.92 10.34
CA ARG A 11 2.14 -20.03 11.56
C ARG A 11 1.00 -19.05 11.55
N ASN A 12 -0.05 -19.37 12.28
CA ASN A 12 -1.08 -18.41 12.61
C ASN A 12 -0.54 -17.42 13.66
N LYS A 13 -0.61 -16.12 13.37
CA LYS A 13 -0.05 -15.05 14.20
C LYS A 13 -0.70 -14.92 15.58
N ASN A 14 -1.94 -15.40 15.74
CA ASN A 14 -2.71 -15.22 16.97
C ASN A 14 -2.45 -16.35 17.98
N ASN A 15 -2.23 -17.59 17.51
CA ASN A 15 -2.13 -18.77 18.36
C ASN A 15 -0.86 -19.62 18.15
N GLY A 16 -0.03 -19.28 17.16
CA GLY A 16 1.23 -19.96 16.86
C GLY A 16 1.10 -21.35 16.22
N LEU A 17 -0.12 -21.82 15.94
CA LEU A 17 -0.34 -23.10 15.28
C LEU A 17 0.19 -23.07 13.84
N THR A 18 0.73 -24.20 13.40
CA THR A 18 1.17 -24.38 12.00
C THR A 18 -0.04 -24.30 11.08
N ILE A 19 0.02 -23.41 10.09
CA ILE A 19 -0.90 -23.37 8.95
C ILE A 19 -0.38 -24.27 7.83
N HIS A 20 0.92 -24.16 7.55
CA HIS A 20 1.59 -24.94 6.51
C HIS A 20 3.08 -25.07 6.83
N GLU A 21 3.68 -26.21 6.52
CA GLU A 21 5.12 -26.43 6.70
C GLU A 21 5.67 -27.47 5.71
N GLY A 22 6.98 -27.42 5.51
CA GLY A 22 7.68 -28.34 4.63
C GLY A 22 9.13 -27.94 4.39
N TYR A 23 9.80 -28.68 3.51
CA TYR A 23 11.19 -28.41 3.13
C TYR A 23 11.23 -27.69 1.78
N TYR A 24 11.60 -26.41 1.80
CA TYR A 24 11.57 -25.52 0.63
C TYR A 24 12.92 -24.82 0.41
N ASN A 25 13.15 -24.31 -0.80
CA ASN A 25 14.35 -23.55 -1.10
C ASN A 25 14.27 -22.08 -0.66
N SER A 26 13.05 -21.56 -0.44
CA SER A 26 12.78 -20.17 -0.04
C SER A 26 11.37 -20.01 0.56
N ASP A 27 11.12 -18.89 1.25
CA ASP A 27 9.78 -18.53 1.73
C ASP A 27 8.78 -18.41 0.59
N LYS A 28 9.23 -17.91 -0.58
CA LYS A 28 8.45 -17.87 -1.82
C LYS A 28 7.94 -19.26 -2.19
N ASP A 29 8.81 -20.27 -2.29
CA ASP A 29 8.37 -21.60 -2.71
C ASP A 29 7.37 -22.21 -1.71
N CYS A 30 7.54 -21.92 -0.42
CA CYS A 30 6.64 -22.38 0.65
C CYS A 30 5.25 -21.74 0.53
N ILE A 31 5.16 -20.43 0.29
CA ILE A 31 3.87 -19.75 0.16
C ILE A 31 3.15 -20.12 -1.14
N GLU A 32 3.90 -20.29 -2.24
CA GLU A 32 3.34 -20.71 -3.54
C GLU A 32 2.76 -22.12 -3.46
N ASP A 33 3.44 -23.04 -2.78
CA ASP A 33 2.92 -24.39 -2.54
C ASP A 33 1.66 -24.38 -1.65
N ALA A 34 1.64 -23.55 -0.60
CA ALA A 34 0.44 -23.38 0.23
C ALA A 34 -0.77 -22.88 -0.59
N VAL A 35 -0.56 -21.89 -1.45
CA VAL A 35 -1.61 -21.36 -2.35
C VAL A 35 -2.05 -22.41 -3.37
N ALA A 36 -1.12 -23.14 -3.98
CA ALA A 36 -1.43 -24.20 -4.94
C ALA A 36 -2.26 -25.33 -4.31
N GLN A 37 -2.08 -25.58 -3.01
CA GLN A 37 -2.87 -26.54 -2.24
C GLN A 37 -4.18 -25.97 -1.70
N ASN A 38 -4.52 -24.72 -2.04
CA ASN A 38 -5.70 -23.99 -1.54
C ASN A 38 -5.75 -23.92 0.00
N ILE A 39 -4.59 -23.77 0.64
CA ILE A 39 -4.52 -23.61 2.08
C ILE A 39 -5.04 -22.22 2.45
N ASP A 40 -5.94 -22.16 3.44
CA ASP A 40 -6.36 -20.90 4.03
C ASP A 40 -5.21 -20.29 4.85
N LEU A 41 -4.68 -19.17 4.37
CA LEU A 41 -3.59 -18.42 4.98
C LEU A 41 -4.11 -17.23 5.81
N SER A 42 -5.40 -17.26 6.18
CA SER A 42 -5.98 -16.28 7.09
C SER A 42 -5.23 -16.27 8.41
N HIS A 43 -4.93 -15.07 8.90
CA HIS A 43 -4.10 -14.83 10.08
C HIS A 43 -2.67 -15.38 9.98
N ALA A 44 -2.15 -15.72 8.80
CA ALA A 44 -0.77 -16.14 8.64
C ALA A 44 0.21 -15.05 9.09
N ASP A 45 1.23 -15.45 9.85
CA ASP A 45 2.42 -14.67 10.10
C ASP A 45 3.40 -14.86 8.94
N LEU A 46 3.41 -13.87 8.06
CA LEU A 46 4.31 -13.73 6.92
C LEU A 46 5.27 -12.56 7.11
N SER A 47 5.36 -12.02 8.33
CA SER A 47 6.19 -10.88 8.63
C SER A 47 7.67 -11.19 8.36
N TYR A 48 8.40 -10.19 7.85
CA TYR A 48 9.82 -10.29 7.48
C TYR A 48 10.18 -11.31 6.39
N LYS A 49 9.21 -12.00 5.79
CA LYS A 49 9.50 -12.98 4.73
C LYS A 49 9.94 -12.30 3.44
N ASN A 50 10.82 -12.97 2.70
CA ASN A 50 11.15 -12.58 1.34
C ASN A 50 10.27 -13.33 0.34
N LEU A 51 9.21 -12.67 -0.12
CA LEU A 51 8.23 -13.17 -1.09
C LEU A 51 8.36 -12.45 -2.44
N SER A 52 9.52 -11.86 -2.74
CA SER A 52 9.75 -11.17 -4.00
C SER A 52 9.52 -12.10 -5.19
N CYS A 53 8.82 -11.61 -6.21
CA CYS A 53 8.45 -12.37 -7.41
C CYS A 53 7.60 -13.63 -7.12
N ALA A 54 6.98 -13.76 -5.95
CA ALA A 54 6.07 -14.87 -5.66
C ALA A 54 4.78 -14.72 -6.48
N ASN A 55 4.22 -15.83 -6.94
CA ASN A 55 2.88 -15.90 -7.52
C ASN A 55 1.92 -16.49 -6.49
N ILE A 56 1.23 -15.61 -5.79
CA ILE A 56 0.23 -15.92 -4.77
C ILE A 56 -1.11 -15.29 -5.14
N ASP A 57 -1.45 -15.38 -6.44
CA ASP A 57 -2.76 -14.99 -6.94
C ASP A 57 -3.87 -15.82 -6.28
N THR A 58 -5.04 -15.21 -6.08
CA THR A 58 -6.24 -15.82 -5.44
C THR A 58 -6.06 -16.25 -3.97
N ALA A 59 -4.92 -15.96 -3.35
CA ALA A 59 -4.61 -16.37 -1.99
C ALA A 59 -5.60 -15.81 -0.95
N GLN A 60 -5.95 -16.65 0.03
CA GLN A 60 -6.80 -16.26 1.16
C GLN A 60 -5.93 -15.78 2.32
N LEU A 61 -5.75 -14.47 2.45
CA LEU A 61 -4.82 -13.82 3.39
C LEU A 61 -5.56 -12.87 4.36
N PHE A 62 -6.81 -13.19 4.69
CA PHE A 62 -7.61 -12.37 5.59
C PHE A 62 -6.88 -12.16 6.91
N CYS A 63 -6.78 -10.92 7.37
CA CYS A 63 -6.09 -10.58 8.61
C CYS A 63 -4.64 -11.08 8.70
N ALA A 64 -3.95 -11.40 7.59
CA ALA A 64 -2.54 -11.81 7.62
C ALA A 64 -1.63 -10.70 8.17
N ASP A 65 -0.46 -11.07 8.67
CA ASP A 65 0.61 -10.15 9.04
C ASP A 65 1.72 -10.23 8.00
N LEU A 66 1.86 -9.17 7.20
CA LEU A 66 2.82 -8.99 6.12
C LEU A 66 3.81 -7.88 6.46
N ARG A 67 3.94 -7.52 7.75
CA ARG A 67 4.84 -6.44 8.16
C ARG A 67 6.27 -6.71 7.75
N HIS A 68 6.93 -5.70 7.20
CA HIS A 68 8.31 -5.81 6.68
C HIS A 68 8.51 -6.89 5.61
N CYS A 69 7.44 -7.43 5.02
CA CYS A 69 7.54 -8.45 3.98
C CYS A 69 8.04 -7.81 2.68
N ASN A 70 8.91 -8.52 1.97
CA ASN A 70 9.29 -8.11 0.62
C ASN A 70 8.38 -8.79 -0.40
N LEU A 71 7.45 -8.04 -0.97
CA LEU A 71 6.53 -8.47 -2.04
C LEU A 71 6.87 -7.82 -3.39
N SER A 72 8.10 -7.32 -3.56
CA SER A 72 8.49 -6.67 -4.82
C SER A 72 8.33 -7.61 -6.02
N ASN A 73 7.69 -7.11 -7.07
CA ASN A 73 7.33 -7.86 -8.28
C ASN A 73 6.49 -9.13 -8.04
N ALA A 74 5.87 -9.29 -6.87
CA ALA A 74 4.98 -10.41 -6.61
C ALA A 74 3.65 -10.23 -7.34
N ASN A 75 3.04 -11.33 -7.77
CA ASN A 75 1.67 -11.35 -8.22
C ASN A 75 0.77 -11.78 -7.05
N ILE A 76 -0.12 -10.89 -6.63
CA ILE A 76 -1.08 -11.06 -5.53
C ILE A 76 -2.48 -10.69 -6.04
N SER A 77 -2.70 -10.77 -7.35
CA SER A 77 -3.96 -10.44 -7.99
C SER A 77 -5.09 -11.35 -7.49
N GLU A 78 -6.31 -10.83 -7.44
CA GLU A 78 -7.52 -11.57 -7.04
C GLU A 78 -7.49 -12.14 -5.60
N SER A 79 -6.46 -11.84 -4.82
CA SER A 79 -6.31 -12.31 -3.44
C SER A 79 -7.19 -11.53 -2.47
N HIS A 80 -7.40 -12.11 -1.28
CA HIS A 80 -8.17 -11.50 -0.22
C HIS A 80 -7.27 -11.12 0.95
N LEU A 81 -7.04 -9.82 1.13
CA LEU A 81 -6.18 -9.19 2.14
C LEU A 81 -6.96 -8.29 3.10
N ASP A 82 -8.28 -8.49 3.23
CA ASP A 82 -9.08 -7.67 4.13
C ASP A 82 -8.55 -7.76 5.56
N ASN A 83 -8.34 -6.59 6.18
CA ASN A 83 -7.76 -6.39 7.51
C ASN A 83 -6.29 -6.86 7.65
N ALA A 84 -5.57 -7.08 6.54
CA ALA A 84 -4.16 -7.42 6.60
C ALA A 84 -3.32 -6.26 7.14
N ASN A 85 -2.26 -6.59 7.87
CA ASN A 85 -1.24 -5.63 8.25
C ASN A 85 -0.08 -5.71 7.25
N MET A 86 0.09 -4.68 6.43
CA MET A 86 1.13 -4.54 5.41
C MET A 86 2.05 -3.34 5.73
N GLU A 87 2.30 -3.10 7.02
CA GLU A 87 3.17 -2.02 7.43
C GLU A 87 4.61 -2.30 7.03
N ASP A 88 5.30 -1.28 6.51
CA ASP A 88 6.70 -1.40 6.04
C ASP A 88 6.90 -2.47 4.93
N THR A 89 5.85 -2.89 4.24
CA THR A 89 5.93 -3.86 3.14
C THR A 89 6.53 -3.22 1.88
N ASN A 90 7.35 -3.98 1.14
CA ASN A 90 7.82 -3.58 -0.18
C ASN A 90 6.87 -4.09 -1.28
N LEU A 91 6.14 -3.19 -1.93
CA LEU A 91 5.19 -3.51 -3.02
C LEU A 91 5.67 -2.99 -4.38
N VAL A 92 6.95 -2.63 -4.52
CA VAL A 92 7.50 -2.12 -5.79
C VAL A 92 7.35 -3.18 -6.88
N GLY A 93 6.66 -2.84 -7.96
CA GLY A 93 6.36 -3.72 -9.10
C GLY A 93 5.31 -4.80 -8.82
N ALA A 94 4.71 -4.82 -7.63
CA ALA A 94 3.71 -5.85 -7.30
C ALA A 94 2.40 -5.65 -8.07
N CYS A 95 1.74 -6.76 -8.41
CA CYS A 95 0.40 -6.78 -8.98
C CYS A 95 -0.61 -7.08 -7.88
N LEU A 96 -1.45 -6.09 -7.56
CA LEU A 96 -2.60 -6.17 -6.65
C LEU A 96 -3.92 -6.02 -7.44
N ALA A 97 -3.91 -6.36 -8.72
CA ALA A 97 -5.09 -6.23 -9.57
C ALA A 97 -6.25 -7.09 -9.01
N GLU A 98 -7.46 -6.52 -8.95
CA GLU A 98 -8.67 -7.20 -8.44
C GLU A 98 -8.60 -7.70 -6.99
N THR A 99 -7.55 -7.36 -6.24
CA THR A 99 -7.36 -7.75 -4.84
C THR A 99 -8.34 -7.01 -3.92
N SER A 100 -8.89 -7.69 -2.91
CA SER A 100 -9.63 -7.05 -1.82
C SER A 100 -8.68 -6.71 -0.67
N LEU A 101 -8.59 -5.43 -0.30
CA LEU A 101 -7.69 -4.88 0.72
C LEU A 101 -8.46 -4.10 1.80
N LYS A 102 -9.73 -4.42 2.04
CA LYS A 102 -10.59 -3.60 2.91
C LYS A 102 -10.00 -3.51 4.31
N ASN A 103 -9.88 -2.30 4.85
CA ASN A 103 -9.27 -2.01 6.16
C ASN A 103 -7.78 -2.43 6.29
N ALA A 104 -7.07 -2.69 5.20
CA ALA A 104 -5.64 -3.01 5.27
C ALA A 104 -4.81 -1.80 5.72
N SER A 105 -3.78 -2.07 6.53
CA SER A 105 -2.78 -1.04 6.92
C SER A 105 -1.58 -1.12 5.98
N MET A 106 -1.31 -0.08 5.20
CA MET A 106 -0.12 0.03 4.34
C MET A 106 0.75 1.23 4.77
N ILE A 107 0.80 1.49 6.08
CA ILE A 107 1.67 2.52 6.66
C ILE A 107 3.13 2.13 6.40
N ASN A 108 3.93 3.09 5.95
CA ASN A 108 5.33 2.93 5.53
C ASN A 108 5.55 1.97 4.35
N ALA A 109 4.49 1.46 3.72
CA ALA A 109 4.66 0.63 2.54
C ALA A 109 5.25 1.44 1.39
N SER A 110 6.09 0.77 0.59
CA SER A 110 6.71 1.37 -0.58
C SER A 110 5.97 0.95 -1.84
N PHE A 111 5.61 1.96 -2.64
CA PHE A 111 4.86 1.81 -3.88
C PHE A 111 5.69 2.36 -5.03
N GLY A 112 5.80 1.60 -6.10
CA GLY A 112 6.55 2.03 -7.27
C GLY A 112 6.25 1.06 -8.39
N ALA A 113 5.59 1.51 -9.46
CA ALA A 113 5.03 0.62 -10.48
C ALA A 113 4.13 -0.49 -9.89
N THR A 114 3.48 -0.23 -8.75
CA THR A 114 2.49 -1.15 -8.15
C THR A 114 1.19 -1.01 -8.92
N ASP A 115 0.64 -2.12 -9.40
CA ASP A 115 -0.65 -2.16 -10.07
C ASP A 115 -1.76 -2.47 -9.05
N MET A 116 -2.79 -1.63 -8.99
CA MET A 116 -3.99 -1.85 -8.15
C MET A 116 -5.27 -1.79 -8.99
N THR A 117 -5.19 -2.07 -10.29
CA THR A 117 -6.32 -2.02 -11.21
C THR A 117 -7.46 -2.88 -10.68
N TYR A 118 -8.66 -2.30 -10.56
CA TYR A 118 -9.87 -2.94 -10.01
C TYR A 118 -9.77 -3.48 -8.57
N ALA A 119 -8.72 -3.16 -7.83
CA ALA A 119 -8.62 -3.49 -6.42
C ALA A 119 -9.72 -2.78 -5.60
N THR A 120 -10.14 -3.40 -4.50
CA THR A 120 -11.02 -2.75 -3.51
C THR A 120 -10.19 -2.34 -2.30
N ILE A 121 -10.00 -1.04 -2.11
CA ILE A 121 -9.11 -0.48 -1.09
C ILE A 121 -9.87 0.32 -0.01
N ASP A 122 -11.15 0.03 0.22
CA ASP A 122 -11.96 0.72 1.23
C ASP A 122 -11.26 0.72 2.61
N ALA A 123 -11.27 1.86 3.28
CA ALA A 123 -10.68 2.07 4.60
C ALA A 123 -9.18 1.72 4.71
N CYS A 124 -8.46 1.67 3.58
CA CYS A 124 -7.01 1.48 3.59
C CYS A 124 -6.27 2.67 4.20
N LYS A 125 -5.14 2.39 4.84
CA LYS A 125 -4.31 3.39 5.52
C LYS A 125 -2.97 3.56 4.80
N PHE A 126 -2.62 4.80 4.49
CA PHE A 126 -1.38 5.18 3.81
C PHE A 126 -0.70 6.32 4.57
N ASN A 127 0.62 6.48 4.43
CA ASN A 127 1.34 7.67 4.93
C ASN A 127 2.55 8.07 4.08
N THR A 128 2.87 7.28 3.05
CA THR A 128 4.03 7.50 2.19
C THR A 128 3.63 8.32 0.98
N LEU A 129 4.51 9.23 0.54
CA LEU A 129 4.26 9.98 -0.70
C LEU A 129 4.19 9.07 -1.93
N SER A 130 4.89 7.93 -1.92
CA SER A 130 4.79 6.93 -2.98
C SER A 130 3.36 6.41 -3.16
N ALA A 131 2.55 6.34 -2.11
CA ALA A 131 1.15 5.95 -2.23
C ALA A 131 0.36 6.94 -3.11
N LEU A 132 0.73 8.22 -3.12
CA LEU A 132 0.08 9.25 -3.94
C LEU A 132 0.49 9.20 -5.42
N HIS A 133 1.43 8.32 -5.78
CA HIS A 133 1.75 8.01 -7.18
C HIS A 133 0.94 6.83 -7.73
N LEU A 134 0.16 6.14 -6.89
CA LEU A 134 -0.71 5.05 -7.32
C LEU A 134 -1.83 5.59 -8.22
N ASP A 135 -2.24 4.79 -9.20
CA ASP A 135 -3.38 5.14 -10.05
C ASP A 135 -4.71 4.78 -9.37
N PHE A 136 -5.17 5.67 -8.50
CA PHE A 136 -6.47 5.55 -7.83
C PHE A 136 -7.67 5.59 -8.79
N SER A 137 -7.50 5.99 -10.06
CA SER A 137 -8.62 6.07 -11.00
C SER A 137 -9.08 4.69 -11.50
N THR A 138 -8.22 3.68 -11.36
CA THR A 138 -8.47 2.31 -11.81
C THR A 138 -9.05 1.41 -10.72
N VAL A 139 -9.00 1.82 -9.45
CA VAL A 139 -9.51 1.01 -8.34
C VAL A 139 -11.03 0.89 -8.40
N LYS A 140 -11.54 -0.24 -7.94
CA LYS A 140 -12.98 -0.52 -7.94
C LYS A 140 -13.73 0.26 -6.86
N SER A 141 -13.13 0.43 -5.69
CA SER A 141 -13.69 1.20 -4.57
C SER A 141 -12.57 1.65 -3.62
N MET A 142 -12.73 2.83 -3.03
CA MET A 142 -11.76 3.46 -2.13
C MET A 142 -12.40 4.23 -0.98
N GLN A 143 -13.57 3.80 -0.53
CA GLN A 143 -14.36 4.53 0.46
C GLN A 143 -13.62 4.61 1.80
N GLY A 144 -13.46 5.81 2.32
CA GLY A 144 -12.91 6.04 3.66
C GLY A 144 -11.42 5.71 3.79
N CYS A 145 -10.66 5.71 2.69
CA CYS A 145 -9.20 5.64 2.78
C CYS A 145 -8.66 6.77 3.66
N ALA A 146 -7.52 6.54 4.32
CA ALA A 146 -6.93 7.51 5.22
C ALA A 146 -5.44 7.71 4.90
N PHE A 147 -5.04 8.97 4.78
CA PHE A 147 -3.65 9.38 4.68
C PHE A 147 -3.18 9.98 6.01
N TYR A 148 -2.20 9.36 6.64
CA TYR A 148 -1.62 9.79 7.91
C TYR A 148 -0.37 10.61 7.65
N THR A 149 -0.27 11.78 8.27
CA THR A 149 0.91 12.66 8.09
C THR A 149 1.96 12.39 9.16
N ILE A 150 3.18 12.86 8.91
CA ILE A 150 4.26 12.88 9.92
C ILE A 150 3.89 13.69 11.17
N GLU A 151 2.91 14.60 11.06
CA GLU A 151 2.43 15.45 12.14
C GLU A 151 1.27 14.79 12.91
N LYS A 152 0.92 13.55 12.55
CA LYS A 152 -0.17 12.74 13.10
C LYS A 152 -1.56 13.23 12.73
N ASP A 153 -1.68 14.09 11.73
CA ASP A 153 -2.97 14.40 11.13
C ASP A 153 -3.47 13.23 10.29
N ILE A 154 -4.79 13.10 10.20
CA ILE A 154 -5.46 12.07 9.40
C ILE A 154 -6.33 12.77 8.37
N HIS A 155 -6.11 12.44 7.10
CA HIS A 155 -6.89 12.92 5.97
C HIS A 155 -7.68 11.77 5.39
N VAL A 156 -9.00 11.77 5.60
CA VAL A 156 -9.88 10.75 5.02
C VAL A 156 -10.30 11.17 3.63
N PHE A 157 -10.28 10.24 2.68
CA PHE A 157 -10.64 10.48 1.29
C PHE A 157 -11.34 9.26 0.68
N SER A 158 -12.30 9.55 -0.19
CA SER A 158 -13.08 8.55 -0.93
C SER A 158 -13.05 8.79 -2.45
N ALA A 159 -12.24 9.75 -2.89
CA ALA A 159 -12.05 10.08 -4.29
C ALA A 159 -10.55 10.12 -4.61
N PRO A 160 -10.14 9.83 -5.85
CA PRO A 160 -8.73 9.89 -6.25
C PRO A 160 -8.08 11.23 -5.89
N PRO A 161 -6.90 11.24 -5.24
CA PRO A 161 -6.13 12.46 -5.04
C PRO A 161 -5.80 13.15 -6.37
N ILE A 162 -5.91 14.47 -6.42
CA ILE A 162 -5.50 15.23 -7.60
C ILE A 162 -4.01 15.51 -7.49
N THR A 163 -3.26 15.19 -8.55
CA THR A 163 -1.83 15.48 -8.63
C THR A 163 -1.58 16.63 -9.61
N ILE A 164 -0.96 17.71 -9.13
CA ILE A 164 -0.44 18.80 -9.97
C ILE A 164 1.07 18.61 -10.09
N SER A 165 1.51 18.25 -11.29
CA SER A 165 2.92 17.96 -11.61
C SER A 165 3.57 19.07 -12.43
N GLY A 166 4.87 18.94 -12.70
CA GLY A 166 5.62 19.89 -13.54
C GLY A 166 6.07 21.17 -12.81
N LEU A 167 5.97 21.19 -11.47
CA LEU A 167 6.40 22.31 -10.65
C LEU A 167 7.87 22.14 -10.23
N PRO A 168 8.68 23.22 -10.18
CA PRO A 168 10.09 23.16 -9.80
C PRO A 168 10.36 22.52 -8.43
N GLN A 169 9.41 22.63 -7.49
CA GLN A 169 9.48 22.13 -6.13
C GLN A 169 8.93 20.70 -5.93
N GLY A 170 8.53 20.03 -7.02
CA GLY A 170 7.86 18.73 -6.99
C GLY A 170 6.33 18.83 -7.03
N ASN A 171 5.68 17.67 -7.02
CA ASN A 171 4.23 17.57 -7.17
C ASN A 171 3.47 18.16 -5.97
N ILE A 172 2.27 18.67 -6.25
CA ILE A 172 1.26 19.01 -5.23
C ILE A 172 0.16 17.96 -5.29
N TYR A 173 -0.22 17.44 -4.13
CA TYR A 173 -1.33 16.49 -4.02
C TYR A 173 -2.50 17.14 -3.31
N ILE A 174 -3.70 17.00 -3.86
CA ILE A 174 -4.92 17.48 -3.23
C ILE A 174 -5.73 16.26 -2.79
N ILE A 175 -5.99 16.19 -1.49
CA ILE A 175 -6.80 15.16 -0.85
C ILE A 175 -7.96 15.88 -0.18
N ASP A 176 -9.17 15.67 -0.69
CA ASP A 176 -10.37 16.43 -0.30
C ASP A 176 -10.11 17.96 -0.39
N ASN A 177 -10.28 18.72 0.70
CA ASN A 177 -10.07 20.17 0.75
C ASN A 177 -8.66 20.56 1.24
N LYS A 178 -7.67 19.67 1.13
CA LYS A 178 -6.33 19.90 1.67
C LYS A 178 -5.24 19.62 0.63
N ALA A 179 -4.29 20.54 0.50
CA ALA A 179 -3.17 20.44 -0.42
C ALA A 179 -1.88 20.07 0.32
N LEU A 180 -1.20 19.01 -0.12
CA LEU A 180 0.14 18.63 0.29
C LEU A 180 1.18 19.26 -0.64
N LEU A 181 2.02 20.13 -0.09
CA LEU A 181 3.11 20.79 -0.81
C LEU A 181 4.43 20.06 -0.54
N GLY A 182 4.93 19.33 -1.54
CA GLY A 182 6.18 18.58 -1.43
C GLY A 182 6.19 17.60 -0.25
N HIS A 183 7.19 17.68 0.61
CA HIS A 183 7.35 16.79 1.77
C HIS A 183 6.79 17.33 3.09
N THR A 184 6.31 18.58 3.14
CA THR A 184 6.44 19.33 4.41
C THR A 184 5.17 19.68 5.17
N ARG A 185 3.95 19.63 4.61
CA ARG A 185 2.66 19.81 5.35
C ARG A 185 1.45 19.82 4.42
N PHE A 186 0.30 19.37 4.91
CA PHE A 186 -1.00 19.70 4.32
C PHE A 186 -1.43 21.10 4.72
N ILE A 187 -1.96 21.87 3.77
CA ILE A 187 -2.55 23.19 3.99
C ILE A 187 -4.02 23.12 3.58
N GLU A 188 -4.90 23.72 4.38
CA GLU A 188 -6.31 23.84 4.03
C GLU A 188 -6.52 24.74 2.80
N ILE A 189 -7.32 24.23 1.87
CA ILE A 189 -7.84 25.00 0.76
C ILE A 189 -9.15 25.62 1.26
N ALA A 190 -9.17 26.92 1.50
CA ALA A 190 -10.40 27.58 1.92
C ALA A 190 -11.49 27.48 0.83
N GLN A 191 -12.76 27.63 1.23
CA GLN A 191 -13.92 27.27 0.39
C GLN A 191 -14.48 28.39 -0.49
N ASN A 192 -13.84 29.56 -0.56
CA ASN A 192 -14.29 30.70 -1.38
C ASN A 192 -13.40 30.89 -2.61
N GLU A 193 -13.93 31.35 -3.76
CA GLU A 193 -13.17 31.52 -5.02
C GLU A 193 -11.89 32.36 -4.85
N TRP A 194 -11.94 33.37 -3.97
CA TRP A 194 -10.77 34.16 -3.59
C TRP A 194 -9.68 33.36 -2.89
N SER A 195 -10.01 32.27 -2.20
CA SER A 195 -9.03 31.40 -1.56
C SER A 195 -8.43 30.35 -2.48
N GLN A 196 -9.10 29.95 -3.58
CA GLN A 196 -8.45 29.15 -4.62
C GLN A 196 -7.44 30.00 -5.39
N GLN A 197 -7.81 31.24 -5.73
CA GLN A 197 -6.87 32.23 -6.27
C GLN A 197 -5.79 32.59 -5.25
N ALA A 198 -6.10 32.72 -3.95
CA ALA A 198 -5.10 32.95 -2.92
C ALA A 198 -4.21 31.73 -2.64
N LEU A 199 -4.71 30.50 -2.80
CA LEU A 199 -3.91 29.27 -2.74
C LEU A 199 -2.95 29.26 -3.92
N LEU A 200 -3.43 29.47 -5.14
CA LEU A 200 -2.61 29.59 -6.34
C LEU A 200 -1.59 30.74 -6.17
N LEU A 201 -2.02 31.91 -5.71
CA LEU A 201 -1.14 33.06 -5.44
C LEU A 201 -0.18 32.80 -4.27
N SER A 202 -0.50 32.02 -3.25
CA SER A 202 0.42 31.69 -2.14
C SER A 202 1.45 30.64 -2.55
N ILE A 203 1.05 29.69 -3.40
CA ILE A 203 1.93 28.76 -4.10
C ILE A 203 2.91 29.55 -4.98
N LEU A 204 2.41 30.57 -5.70
CA LEU A 204 3.21 31.44 -6.57
C LEU A 204 4.03 32.50 -5.81
N GLN A 205 3.54 33.07 -4.69
CA GLN A 205 4.24 34.11 -3.91
C GLN A 205 5.39 33.54 -3.10
N LYS A 206 5.30 32.29 -2.62
CA LYS A 206 6.46 31.57 -2.06
C LYS A 206 7.57 31.32 -3.11
N GLN A 207 7.31 31.54 -4.40
CA GLN A 207 8.35 31.51 -5.45
C GLN A 207 9.20 32.80 -5.48
N ASN A 208 8.66 33.94 -5.02
CA ASN A 208 9.35 35.24 -5.12
C ASN A 208 10.12 35.66 -3.86
N SER A 209 10.03 34.93 -2.76
CA SER A 209 10.79 35.22 -1.52
C SER A 209 12.09 34.43 -1.37
N LYS A 210 12.51 33.73 -2.43
CA LYS A 210 13.80 33.01 -2.51
C LYS A 210 14.61 33.37 -3.77
N ILE A 211 14.68 34.66 -4.09
CA ILE A 211 15.74 35.25 -4.93
C ILE A 211 16.50 36.24 -4.06
#